data_AF-A0A6J6KC04-F1
#
_entry.id   AF-A0A6J6KC04-F1
#
_cell.length_a   1.000
_cell.length_b   1.000
_cell.length_c   1.000
_cell.angle_alpha   90.00
_cell.angle_beta   90.00
_cell.angle_gamma   90.00
#
_symmetry.space_group_name_H-M   'P 1'
#
loop_
_entity.id
_entity.type
_entity.pdbx_description
1 polymer ?
#
loop_
_entity_poly.entity_id
_entity_poly.type
_entity_poly.pdbx_seq_one_letter_code
_entity_poly.pdbx_strand_id
1 'polypeptide(L)'
;MTEPVRAVLAIGGNLGKRRKTIRSALKALAVTPGIKKVVCSPLVESAAITAEGVDETKPNFLNGVVQIQTTLKPKELLKEIHRIETEHGRIRLERWGSRTLDIDIITYADVLKTDKELTIPHPRAFERAFVMVPWSMLDPDAVLPGHGLVRELAVPLQEKVWLAK
;
A
#
# COMPACT_ATOMS: atom_id res chain seq x y z
N MET A 1 5.71 -5.15 -27.42
CA MET A 1 5.04 -5.29 -26.12
C MET A 1 6.05 -4.91 -25.05
N THR A 2 5.74 -3.96 -24.17
CA THR A 2 6.61 -3.62 -23.04
C THR A 2 6.72 -4.80 -22.08
N GLU A 3 7.93 -5.11 -21.62
CA GLU A 3 8.16 -6.15 -20.64
C GLU A 3 7.53 -5.76 -19.29
N PRO A 4 6.79 -6.65 -18.62
CA PRO A 4 6.15 -6.33 -17.34
C PRO A 4 7.21 -6.18 -16.24
N VAL A 5 7.13 -5.07 -15.51
CA VAL A 5 8.02 -4.77 -14.39
C VAL A 5 7.33 -4.98 -13.04
N ARG A 6 8.11 -5.16 -11.97
CA ARG A 6 7.58 -5.33 -10.62
C ARG A 6 7.18 -3.97 -10.02
N ALA A 7 6.06 -3.93 -9.31
CA ALA A 7 5.71 -2.81 -8.43
C ALA A 7 5.22 -3.33 -7.08
N VAL A 8 5.47 -2.56 -6.03
CA VAL A 8 4.99 -2.82 -4.67
C VAL A 8 4.00 -1.73 -4.30
N LEU A 9 2.83 -2.14 -3.83
CA LEU A 9 1.75 -1.25 -3.40
C LEU A 9 1.48 -1.47 -1.92
N ALA A 10 1.21 -0.41 -1.17
CA ALA A 10 0.54 -0.54 0.13
C ALA A 10 -0.97 -0.45 -0.11
N ILE A 11 -1.75 -1.21 0.64
CA ILE A 11 -3.21 -1.19 0.59
C ILE A 11 -3.77 -1.14 2.01
N GLY A 12 -4.78 -0.30 2.25
CA GLY A 12 -5.41 -0.27 3.56
C GLY A 12 -6.70 0.53 3.64
N GLY A 13 -7.39 0.44 4.78
CA GLY A 13 -8.61 1.18 5.05
C GLY A 13 -9.15 0.89 6.45
N ASN A 14 -9.88 1.84 7.03
CA ASN A 14 -10.44 1.72 8.37
C ASN A 14 -11.97 1.81 8.44
N LEU A 15 -12.64 2.16 7.33
CA LEU A 15 -14.10 2.28 7.30
C LEU A 15 -14.79 1.04 6.70
N GLY A 16 -16.01 0.78 7.18
CA GLY A 16 -16.90 -0.23 6.62
C GLY A 16 -16.36 -1.66 6.73
N LYS A 17 -16.63 -2.49 5.71
CA LYS A 17 -16.25 -3.91 5.67
C LYS A 17 -14.80 -4.09 5.20
N ARG A 18 -13.83 -3.55 5.95
CA ARG A 18 -12.37 -3.47 5.64
C ARG A 18 -11.81 -4.70 4.88
N ARG A 19 -11.94 -5.91 5.44
CA ARG A 19 -11.47 -7.18 4.80
C ARG A 19 -12.13 -7.43 3.44
N LYS A 20 -13.45 -7.20 3.33
CA LYS A 20 -14.19 -7.37 2.07
C LYS A 20 -13.74 -6.34 1.03
N THR A 21 -13.53 -5.09 1.45
CA THR A 21 -13.05 -4.01 0.60
C THR A 21 -11.65 -4.32 0.05
N ILE A 22 -10.69 -4.70 0.90
CA ILE A 22 -9.34 -5.08 0.46
C ILE A 22 -9.40 -6.27 -0.51
N ARG A 23 -10.17 -7.32 -0.19
CA ARG A 23 -10.33 -8.48 -1.09
C ARG A 23 -10.91 -8.09 -2.45
N SER A 24 -11.87 -7.18 -2.47
CA SER A 24 -12.48 -6.67 -3.70
C SER A 24 -11.47 -5.86 -4.53
N ALA A 25 -10.69 -4.99 -3.88
CA ALA A 25 -9.63 -4.23 -4.51
C ALA A 25 -8.53 -5.11 -5.12
N LEU A 26 -8.11 -6.18 -4.43
CA LEU A 26 -7.16 -7.16 -4.96
C LEU A 26 -7.70 -7.84 -6.24
N LYS A 27 -9.00 -8.16 -6.27
CA LYS A 27 -9.64 -8.70 -7.48
C LYS A 27 -9.66 -7.66 -8.60
N ALA A 28 -9.98 -6.41 -8.29
CA ALA A 28 -9.98 -5.32 -9.26
C ALA A 28 -8.59 -5.11 -9.88
N LEU A 29 -7.52 -5.11 -9.06
CA LEU A 29 -6.14 -5.08 -9.54
C LEU A 29 -5.84 -6.27 -10.47
N ALA A 30 -6.26 -7.48 -10.10
CA ALA A 30 -5.97 -8.70 -10.87
C ALA A 30 -6.68 -8.76 -12.24
N VAL A 31 -7.83 -8.09 -12.40
CA VAL A 31 -8.55 -8.03 -13.69
C VAL A 31 -8.23 -6.77 -14.50
N THR A 32 -7.43 -5.84 -13.95
CA THR A 32 -7.05 -4.60 -14.64
C THR A 32 -6.08 -4.91 -15.78
N PRO A 33 -6.37 -4.52 -17.03
CA PRO A 33 -5.47 -4.73 -18.15
C PRO A 33 -4.07 -4.17 -17.88
N GLY A 34 -3.05 -4.97 -18.15
CA GLY A 34 -1.65 -4.61 -17.90
C GLY A 34 -1.15 -4.93 -16.50
N ILE A 35 -1.98 -5.37 -15.55
CA ILE A 35 -1.56 -5.85 -14.22
C ILE A 35 -1.67 -7.38 -14.16
N LYS A 36 -0.67 -8.04 -13.60
CA LYS A 36 -0.59 -9.50 -13.41
C LYS A 36 0.12 -9.85 -12.10
N LYS A 37 0.06 -11.13 -11.71
CA LYS A 37 0.74 -11.71 -10.53
C LYS A 37 0.51 -10.88 -9.25
N VAL A 38 -0.76 -10.59 -8.97
CA VAL A 38 -1.16 -9.87 -7.76
C VAL A 38 -1.02 -10.80 -6.56
N VAL A 39 -0.06 -10.53 -5.68
CA VAL A 39 0.18 -11.29 -4.44
C VAL A 39 0.11 -10.33 -3.27
N CYS A 40 -0.69 -10.65 -2.26
CA CYS A 40 -0.86 -9.83 -1.06
C CYS A 40 -0.19 -10.49 0.14
N SER A 41 0.40 -9.68 1.01
CA SER A 41 0.91 -10.09 2.31
C SER A 41 -0.20 -10.59 3.24
N PRO A 42 0.15 -11.22 4.37
CA PRO A 42 -0.72 -11.23 5.53
C PRO A 42 -1.20 -9.81 5.85
N LEU A 43 -2.45 -9.68 6.30
CA LEU A 43 -2.99 -8.39 6.70
C LEU A 43 -2.59 -8.10 8.15
N VAL A 44 -2.27 -6.84 8.40
CA VAL A 44 -2.00 -6.31 9.74
C VAL A 44 -2.99 -5.21 10.05
N GLU A 45 -3.27 -5.01 11.32
CA GLU A 45 -4.01 -3.86 11.81
C GLU A 45 -3.04 -2.86 12.47
N SER A 46 -3.42 -1.58 12.42
CA SER A 46 -2.68 -0.48 13.04
C SER A 46 -3.65 0.57 13.57
N ALA A 47 -3.21 1.34 14.57
CA ALA A 47 -4.01 2.45 15.07
C ALA A 47 -4.17 3.53 13.99
N ALA A 48 -5.25 4.32 14.07
CA ALA A 48 -5.44 5.46 13.18
C ALA A 48 -4.46 6.57 13.55
N ILE A 49 -3.60 6.96 12.61
CA ILE A 49 -2.67 8.08 12.79
C ILE A 49 -3.26 9.30 12.08
N THR A 50 -3.56 10.35 12.84
CA THR A 50 -4.02 11.67 12.38
C THR A 50 -2.87 12.67 12.44
N ALA A 51 -3.15 13.94 12.15
CA ALA A 51 -2.17 15.01 12.27
C ALA A 51 -1.72 15.24 13.72
N GLU A 52 -2.58 14.94 14.70
CA GLU A 52 -2.29 15.11 16.13
C GLU A 52 -1.65 13.87 16.78
N GLY A 53 -1.47 12.78 16.03
CA GLY A 53 -0.89 11.53 16.54
C GLY A 53 -1.86 10.36 16.42
N VAL A 54 -1.80 9.43 17.39
CA VAL A 54 -2.72 8.30 17.43
C VAL A 54 -4.09 8.76 17.91
N ASP A 55 -5.13 8.46 17.14
CA ASP A 55 -6.51 8.77 17.49
C ASP A 55 -7.28 7.48 17.76
N GLU A 56 -7.42 7.14 19.05
CA GLU A 56 -8.11 5.93 19.50
C GLU A 56 -9.63 6.00 19.32
N THR A 57 -10.19 7.18 19.04
CA THR A 57 -11.63 7.32 18.76
C THR A 57 -11.99 6.81 17.36
N LYS A 58 -10.98 6.70 16.48
CA LYS A 58 -11.16 6.21 15.12
C LYS A 58 -10.94 4.70 15.05
N PRO A 59 -11.67 3.99 14.18
CA PRO A 59 -11.42 2.57 13.96
C PRO A 59 -9.99 2.33 13.47
N ASN A 60 -9.41 1.22 13.93
CA ASN A 60 -8.11 0.76 13.46
C ASN A 60 -8.11 0.54 11.94
N PHE A 61 -6.99 0.81 11.31
CA PHE A 61 -6.76 0.45 9.91
C PHE A 61 -6.51 -1.03 9.79
N LEU A 62 -6.97 -1.61 8.69
CA LEU A 62 -6.50 -2.90 8.19
C LEU A 62 -5.62 -2.61 6.98
N ASN A 63 -4.40 -3.15 6.96
CA ASN A 63 -3.38 -2.85 5.96
C ASN A 63 -2.72 -4.13 5.44
N GLY A 64 -2.13 -4.02 4.26
CA GLY A 64 -1.29 -5.04 3.66
C GLY A 64 -0.38 -4.45 2.60
N VAL A 65 0.50 -5.28 2.06
CA VAL A 65 1.36 -4.94 0.93
C VAL A 65 1.09 -5.90 -0.21
N VAL A 66 1.04 -5.36 -1.42
CA VAL A 66 0.72 -6.08 -2.64
C VAL A 66 1.88 -5.97 -3.60
N GLN A 67 2.43 -7.11 -4.00
CA GLN A 67 3.34 -7.18 -5.13
C GLN A 67 2.54 -7.44 -6.40
N ILE A 68 2.86 -6.69 -7.46
CA ILE A 68 2.30 -6.89 -8.80
C ILE A 68 3.41 -6.94 -9.85
N GLN A 69 3.08 -7.49 -11.02
CA GLN A 69 3.78 -7.22 -12.27
C GLN A 69 2.89 -6.35 -13.16
N THR A 70 3.46 -5.33 -13.81
CA THR A 70 2.67 -4.41 -14.64
C THR A 70 3.40 -3.96 -15.89
N THR A 71 2.66 -3.79 -16.99
CA THR A 71 3.13 -3.12 -18.22
C THR A 71 2.70 -1.66 -18.29
N LEU A 72 1.88 -1.19 -17.34
CA LEU A 72 1.42 0.20 -17.25
C LEU A 72 2.53 1.09 -16.74
N LYS A 73 2.71 2.27 -17.32
CA LYS A 73 3.62 3.29 -16.78
C LYS A 73 3.18 3.75 -15.40
N PRO A 74 4.07 4.32 -14.55
CA PRO A 74 3.71 4.73 -13.19
C PRO A 74 2.48 5.64 -13.08
N LYS A 75 2.33 6.61 -13.99
CA LYS A 75 1.15 7.50 -14.03
C LYS A 75 -0.14 6.78 -14.42
N GLU A 76 -0.06 5.79 -15.30
CA GLU A 76 -1.21 4.98 -15.73
C GLU A 76 -1.64 4.05 -14.60
N LEU A 77 -0.68 3.42 -13.91
CA LEU A 77 -0.93 2.64 -12.70
C LEU A 77 -1.59 3.47 -11.61
N LEU A 78 -1.10 4.69 -11.36
CA LEU A 78 -1.69 5.61 -10.38
C LEU A 78 -3.15 5.96 -10.75
N LYS A 79 -3.45 6.16 -12.03
CA LYS A 79 -4.81 6.42 -12.51
C LYS A 79 -5.73 5.23 -12.26
N GLU A 80 -5.29 4.00 -12.54
CA GLU A 80 -6.09 2.80 -12.27
C GLU A 80 -6.31 2.59 -10.77
N ILE A 81 -5.30 2.86 -9.95
CA ILE A 81 -5.42 2.86 -8.49
C ILE A 81 -6.52 3.84 -8.04
N HIS A 82 -6.47 5.09 -8.49
CA HIS A 82 -7.49 6.08 -8.14
C HIS A 82 -8.90 5.68 -8.59
N ARG A 83 -9.03 5.03 -9.75
CA ARG A 83 -10.31 4.47 -10.22
C ARG A 83 -10.83 3.41 -9.25
N ILE A 84 -9.99 2.44 -8.89
CA ILE A 84 -10.35 1.37 -7.94
C ILE A 84 -10.76 1.95 -6.59
N GLU A 85 -10.02 2.93 -6.06
CA GLU A 85 -10.38 3.59 -4.80
C GLU A 85 -11.74 4.27 -4.85
N THR A 86 -12.03 4.98 -5.94
CA THR A 86 -13.31 5.67 -6.15
C THR A 86 -14.46 4.66 -6.20
N GLU A 87 -14.28 3.53 -6.90
CA GLU A 87 -15.26 2.43 -6.95
C GLU A 87 -15.52 1.79 -5.57
N HIS A 88 -14.55 1.86 -4.66
CA HIS A 88 -14.68 1.40 -3.28
C HIS A 88 -15.09 2.51 -2.31
N GLY A 89 -15.62 3.63 -2.83
CA GLY A 89 -16.23 4.69 -2.04
C GLY A 89 -15.23 5.61 -1.35
N ARG A 90 -13.99 5.71 -1.83
CA ARG A 90 -13.03 6.69 -1.32
C ARG A 90 -13.51 8.10 -1.65
N ILE A 91 -13.85 8.88 -0.62
CA ILE A 91 -14.14 10.32 -0.73
C ILE A 91 -13.05 11.08 0.03
N ARG A 92 -12.36 12.01 -0.64
CA ARG A 92 -11.28 12.82 -0.04
C ARG A 92 -11.88 14.04 0.67
N LEU A 93 -12.37 13.85 1.89
CA LEU A 93 -12.94 14.93 2.72
C LEU A 93 -11.88 15.68 3.55
N GLU A 94 -10.93 14.95 4.14
CA GLU A 94 -9.92 15.50 5.04
C GLU A 94 -8.53 14.92 4.74
N ARG A 95 -7.49 15.75 4.89
CA ARG A 95 -6.10 15.28 4.82
C ARG A 95 -5.84 14.36 6.03
N TRP A 96 -5.49 13.10 5.75
CA TRP A 96 -5.29 12.04 6.75
C TRP A 96 -6.56 11.54 7.47
N GLY A 97 -7.76 11.82 6.93
CA GLY A 97 -9.03 11.33 7.49
C GLY A 97 -9.28 9.84 7.32
N SER A 98 -10.27 9.27 8.02
CA SER A 98 -10.68 7.87 7.82
C SER A 98 -11.10 7.61 6.36
N ARG A 99 -10.85 6.40 5.86
CA ARG A 99 -11.12 6.05 4.45
C ARG A 99 -11.52 4.59 4.30
N THR A 100 -12.30 4.32 3.25
CA THR A 100 -12.74 2.97 2.90
C THR A 100 -11.60 2.15 2.29
N LEU A 101 -10.81 2.76 1.41
CA LEU A 101 -9.67 2.17 0.73
C LEU A 101 -8.64 3.24 0.39
N ASP A 102 -7.37 2.89 0.52
CA ASP A 102 -6.18 3.66 0.15
C ASP A 102 -5.18 2.68 -0.46
N ILE A 103 -4.64 3.00 -1.63
CA ILE A 103 -3.60 2.23 -2.30
C ILE A 103 -2.49 3.20 -2.71
N ASP A 104 -1.29 3.00 -2.15
CA ASP A 104 -0.11 3.81 -2.44
C ASP A 104 0.91 3.00 -3.25
N ILE A 105 1.52 3.62 -4.27
CA ILE A 105 2.68 3.03 -4.97
C ILE A 105 3.92 3.22 -4.09
N ILE A 106 4.51 2.12 -3.62
CA ILE A 106 5.70 2.13 -2.76
C ILE A 106 6.98 2.06 -3.59
N THR A 107 7.07 1.11 -4.50
CA THR A 107 8.18 1.00 -5.47
C THR A 107 7.64 0.62 -6.85
N TYR A 108 8.40 0.96 -7.88
CA TYR A 108 8.11 0.59 -9.26
C TYR A 108 9.44 0.34 -9.96
N ALA A 109 9.79 -0.93 -10.17
CA ALA A 109 11.09 -1.35 -10.70
C ALA A 109 12.25 -0.56 -10.03
N ASP A 110 13.18 -0.08 -10.86
CA ASP A 110 14.28 0.82 -10.46
C ASP A 110 13.94 2.30 -10.67
N VAL A 111 12.66 2.65 -10.83
CA VAL A 111 12.24 4.03 -11.09
C VAL A 111 12.45 4.89 -9.85
N LEU A 112 13.32 5.88 -9.99
CA LEU A 112 13.44 7.00 -9.07
C LEU A 112 12.73 8.21 -9.69
N LYS A 113 11.68 8.67 -9.02
CA LYS A 113 10.83 9.75 -9.52
C LYS A 113 10.40 10.64 -8.38
N THR A 114 10.51 11.95 -8.60
CA THR A 114 9.96 12.95 -7.69
C THR A 114 9.24 13.99 -8.51
N ASP A 115 7.91 13.98 -8.47
CA ASP A 115 7.09 15.08 -8.98
C ASP A 115 5.95 15.40 -8.00
N LYS A 116 5.16 16.43 -8.30
CA LYS A 116 4.06 16.89 -7.43
C LYS A 116 2.94 15.86 -7.26
N GLU A 117 2.81 14.91 -8.18
CA GLU A 117 1.70 13.94 -8.23
C GLU A 117 2.13 12.56 -7.73
N LEU A 118 3.40 12.19 -7.89
CA LEU A 118 3.92 10.85 -7.66
C LEU A 118 5.41 10.89 -7.32
N THR A 119 5.75 10.42 -6.13
CA THR A 119 7.13 10.19 -5.70
C THR A 119 7.37 8.69 -5.51
N ILE A 120 8.40 8.15 -6.18
CA ILE A 120 8.79 6.74 -6.16
C ILE A 120 10.30 6.66 -5.90
N PRO A 121 10.77 5.87 -4.94
CA PRO A 121 9.98 5.17 -3.93
C PRO A 121 9.13 6.11 -3.06
N HIS A 122 8.08 5.59 -2.44
CA HIS A 122 7.25 6.41 -1.55
C HIS A 122 8.13 6.97 -0.41
N PRO A 123 8.19 8.30 -0.23
CA PRO A 123 9.26 8.98 0.51
C PRO A 123 9.27 8.68 2.01
N ARG A 124 8.19 8.13 2.54
CA ARG A 124 8.04 7.78 3.96
C ARG A 124 7.69 6.31 4.18
N ALA A 125 7.93 5.44 3.19
CA ALA A 125 7.60 4.02 3.32
C ALA A 125 8.37 3.37 4.49
N PHE A 126 9.67 3.67 4.59
CA PHE A 126 10.56 3.13 5.62
C PHE A 126 10.15 3.48 7.07
N GLU A 127 9.37 4.55 7.27
CA GLU A 127 8.87 4.96 8.60
C GLU A 127 7.57 4.26 9.00
N ARG A 128 6.90 3.61 8.05
CA ARG A 128 5.52 3.12 8.21
C ARG A 128 5.52 1.63 8.54
N ALA A 129 5.21 1.31 9.80
CA ALA A 129 5.10 -0.07 10.27
C ALA A 129 4.10 -0.90 9.46
N PHE A 130 2.93 -0.32 9.14
CA PHE A 130 1.88 -0.95 8.33
C PHE A 130 2.25 -1.14 6.85
N VAL A 131 3.45 -0.72 6.42
CA VAL A 131 4.05 -1.02 5.12
C VAL A 131 5.22 -1.98 5.30
N MET A 132 6.22 -1.64 6.11
CA MET A 132 7.45 -2.43 6.24
C MET A 132 7.21 -3.83 6.82
N VAL A 133 6.38 -3.95 7.85
CA VAL A 133 6.10 -5.23 8.50
C VAL A 133 5.40 -6.21 7.54
N PRO A 134 4.24 -5.87 6.92
CA PRO A 134 3.62 -6.77 5.95
C PRO A 134 4.48 -7.03 4.71
N TRP A 135 5.29 -6.05 4.27
CA TRP A 135 6.22 -6.29 3.15
C TRP A 135 7.29 -7.32 3.53
N SER A 136 7.86 -7.25 4.74
CA SER A 136 8.85 -8.23 5.21
C SER A 136 8.30 -9.65 5.31
N MET A 137 6.98 -9.79 5.57
CA MET A 137 6.30 -11.09 5.57
C MET A 137 6.05 -11.63 4.16
N LEU A 138 5.90 -10.74 3.17
CA LEU A 138 5.64 -11.10 1.78
C LEU A 138 6.94 -11.46 1.02
N ASP A 139 7.98 -10.66 1.20
CA ASP A 139 9.28 -10.81 0.56
C ASP A 139 10.38 -10.28 1.51
N PRO A 140 10.97 -11.15 2.37
CA PRO A 140 11.93 -10.73 3.39
C PRO A 140 13.26 -10.24 2.81
N ASP A 141 13.58 -10.64 1.58
CA ASP A 141 14.81 -10.24 0.88
C ASP A 141 14.60 -9.01 -0.03
N ALA A 142 13.39 -8.43 -0.02
CA ALA A 142 13.12 -7.20 -0.74
C ALA A 142 13.98 -6.03 -0.24
N VAL A 143 14.38 -5.17 -1.17
CA VAL A 143 15.13 -3.93 -0.88
C VAL A 143 14.24 -2.74 -1.22
N LEU A 144 14.13 -1.80 -0.27
CA LEU A 144 13.58 -0.48 -0.52
C LEU A 144 14.71 0.42 -1.04
N PRO A 145 14.66 0.91 -2.30
CA PRO A 145 15.74 1.74 -2.85
C PRO A 145 15.99 2.97 -1.98
N GLY A 146 17.27 3.24 -1.68
CA GLY A 146 17.71 4.33 -0.81
C GLY A 146 17.66 4.04 0.70
N HIS A 147 17.08 2.92 1.14
CA HIS A 147 16.94 2.60 2.57
C HIS A 147 17.50 1.24 2.99
N GLY A 148 17.47 0.22 2.13
CA GLY A 148 18.04 -1.10 2.41
C GLY A 148 17.01 -2.22 2.52
N LEU A 149 17.36 -3.30 3.25
CA LEU A 149 16.55 -4.51 3.34
C LEU A 149 15.26 -4.27 4.14
N VAL A 150 14.13 -4.65 3.54
CA VAL A 150 12.80 -4.45 4.12
C VAL A 150 12.67 -5.16 5.48
N ARG A 151 13.24 -6.36 5.63
CA ARG A 151 13.21 -7.08 6.92
C ARG A 151 13.92 -6.33 8.03
N GLU A 152 15.03 -5.65 7.75
CA GLU A 152 15.81 -4.90 8.74
C GLU A 152 15.07 -3.61 9.13
N LEU A 153 14.48 -2.93 8.15
CA LEU A 153 13.63 -1.75 8.36
C LEU A 153 12.36 -2.09 9.16
N ALA A 154 11.86 -3.32 9.06
CA ALA A 154 10.66 -3.76 9.76
C ALA A 154 10.90 -4.04 11.25
N VAL A 155 12.08 -4.51 11.67
CA VAL A 155 12.39 -4.90 13.06
C VAL A 155 11.99 -3.83 14.08
N PRO A 156 12.43 -2.56 13.98
CA PRO A 156 12.09 -1.53 14.98
C PRO A 156 10.62 -1.08 14.94
N LEU A 157 9.83 -1.59 14.00
CA LEU A 157 8.45 -1.18 13.75
C LEU A 157 7.41 -2.26 14.13
N GLN A 158 7.84 -3.47 14.48
CA GLN A 158 6.95 -4.63 14.66
C GLN A 158 5.85 -4.40 15.70
N GLU A 159 6.18 -3.74 16.82
CA GLU A 159 5.23 -3.50 17.91
C GLU A 159 4.12 -2.50 17.56
N LYS A 160 4.26 -1.77 16.45
CA LYS A 160 3.28 -0.76 16.01
C LYS A 160 2.11 -1.34 15.21
N VAL A 161 2.15 -2.65 14.91
CA VAL A 161 1.11 -3.35 14.16
C VAL A 161 0.84 -4.72 14.75
N TRP A 162 -0.35 -5.26 14.49
CA TRP A 162 -0.74 -6.60 14.94
C TRP A 162 -1.28 -7.40 13.77
N LEU A 163 -0.98 -8.70 13.72
CA LEU A 163 -1.54 -9.58 12.69
C LEU A 163 -3.07 -9.61 12.81
N ALA A 164 -3.74 -9.38 11.68
CA ALA A 164 -5.18 -9.40 11.62
C ALA A 164 -5.68 -10.85 11.64
N LYS A 165 -6.39 -11.25 12.70
CA LYS A 165 -6.99 -12.58 12.84
C LYS A 165 -8.11 -12.85 11.84
#